data_AF-A0A0B0HAQ6-F1
#
_entry.id   AF-A0A0B0HAQ6-F1
#
_cell.length_a   1.000
_cell.length_b   1.000
_cell.length_c   1.000
_cell.angle_alpha   90.00
_cell.angle_beta   90.00
_cell.angle_gamma   90.00
#
_symmetry.space_group_name_H-M   'P 1'
#
loop_
_entity.id
_entity.type
_entity.pdbx_description
1 polymer ?
#
loop_
_entity_poly.entity_id
_entity_poly.type
_entity_poly.pdbx_seq_one_letter_code
_entity_poly.pdbx_strand_id
1 'polypeptide(L)'
;MRDRDKARSELISKWVKKDGFRGRINAFCISCIYDPYSDGSWRKQVEKCTSINCPLFDVRPLPGISTSTEVSSLSTGSEMAQIDAISDQFHGGVV
;
A
#
# COMPACT_ATOMS: atom_id res chain seq x y z
N MET A 1 -29.22 12.14 15.89
CA MET A 1 -27.93 11.85 15.20
C MET A 1 -26.86 11.89 16.28
N ARG A 2 -26.08 10.82 16.47
CA ARG A 2 -25.10 10.75 17.58
C ARG A 2 -23.88 11.61 17.24
N ASP A 3 -23.18 12.16 18.24
CA ASP A 3 -22.05 13.09 18.02
C ASP A 3 -20.95 12.51 17.12
N ARG A 4 -20.74 11.19 17.19
CA ARG A 4 -19.78 10.45 16.36
C ARG A 4 -20.18 10.42 14.87
N ASP A 5 -21.47 10.31 14.56
CA ASP A 5 -21.99 10.38 13.18
C ASP A 5 -21.80 11.79 12.58
N LYS A 6 -21.94 12.81 13.43
CA LYS A 6 -21.67 14.22 13.06
C LYS A 6 -20.20 14.39 12.67
N ALA A 7 -19.27 13.81 13.43
CA ALA A 7 -17.84 13.88 13.13
C ALA A 7 -17.49 13.28 11.75
N ARG A 8 -18.10 12.16 11.37
CA ARG A 8 -17.95 11.60 10.01
C ARG A 8 -18.47 12.56 8.94
N SER A 9 -19.66 13.12 9.15
CA SER A 9 -20.31 14.03 8.19
C SER A 9 -19.54 15.34 8.00
N GLU A 10 -19.00 15.89 9.09
CA GLU A 10 -18.14 17.08 9.09
C GLU A 10 -16.83 16.83 8.34
N LEU A 11 -16.22 15.65 8.53
CA LEU A 11 -15.02 15.25 7.78
C LEU A 11 -15.29 15.15 6.28
N ILE A 12 -16.39 14.49 5.88
CA ILE A 12 -16.79 14.41 4.47
C ILE A 12 -16.96 15.82 3.90
N SER A 13 -17.73 16.67 4.59
CA SER A 13 -17.98 18.06 4.16
C SER A 13 -16.69 18.87 4.02
N LYS A 14 -15.73 18.68 4.93
CA LYS A 14 -14.42 19.34 4.88
C LYS A 14 -13.62 18.95 3.63
N TRP A 15 -13.62 17.67 3.26
CA TRP A 15 -12.83 17.20 2.11
C TRP A 15 -13.53 17.42 0.77
N VAL A 16 -14.87 17.45 0.74
CA VAL A 16 -15.64 17.84 -0.46
C VAL A 16 -15.41 19.30 -0.83
N LYS A 17 -15.31 20.19 0.18
CA LYS A 17 -15.03 21.62 -0.04
C LYS A 17 -13.60 21.92 -0.47
N LYS A 18 -12.68 20.95 -0.38
CA LYS A 18 -11.30 21.15 -0.77
C LYS A 18 -11.16 21.01 -2.29
N ASP A 19 -10.59 22.03 -2.92
CA ASP A 19 -10.35 22.02 -4.35
C ASP A 19 -9.41 20.88 -4.78
N GLY A 20 -9.66 20.36 -5.98
CA GLY A 20 -8.89 19.29 -6.60
C GLY A 20 -9.38 17.86 -6.30
N PHE A 21 -8.84 16.90 -7.06
CA PHE A 21 -9.27 15.50 -7.01
C PHE A 21 -8.96 14.81 -5.68
N ARG A 22 -7.86 15.19 -5.01
CA ARG A 22 -7.48 14.60 -3.72
C ARG A 22 -8.53 14.85 -2.63
N GLY A 23 -9.22 15.99 -2.65
CA GLY A 23 -10.32 16.27 -1.71
C GLY A 23 -11.46 15.26 -1.88
N ARG A 24 -11.89 15.06 -3.13
CA ARG A 24 -12.97 14.12 -3.49
C ARG A 24 -12.62 12.67 -3.17
N ILE A 25 -11.39 12.23 -3.46
CA ILE A 25 -10.90 10.89 -3.12
C ILE A 25 -10.94 10.68 -1.60
N ASN A 26 -10.44 11.65 -0.82
CA ASN A 26 -10.46 11.56 0.65
C ASN A 26 -11.91 11.47 1.17
N ALA A 27 -12.82 12.30 0.64
CA ALA A 27 -14.22 12.25 1.00
C ALA A 27 -14.86 10.89 0.69
N PHE A 28 -14.55 10.30 -0.47
CA PHE A 28 -15.00 8.96 -0.84
C PHE A 28 -14.48 7.91 0.15
N CYS A 29 -13.18 7.89 0.44
CA CYS A 29 -12.60 6.92 1.37
C CYS A 29 -13.20 7.03 2.78
N ILE A 30 -13.46 8.25 3.27
CA ILE A 30 -14.16 8.48 4.54
C ILE A 30 -15.61 7.97 4.47
N SER A 31 -16.32 8.25 3.38
CA SER A 31 -17.68 7.74 3.19
C SER A 31 -17.73 6.21 3.06
N CYS A 32 -16.68 5.58 2.54
CA CYS A 32 -16.64 4.15 2.28
C CYS A 32 -16.36 3.31 3.54
N ILE A 33 -15.29 3.61 4.28
CA ILE A 33 -14.83 2.73 5.38
C ILE A 33 -14.78 3.41 6.75
N TYR A 34 -14.78 4.74 6.84
CA TYR A 34 -14.59 5.38 8.15
C TYR A 34 -15.77 5.11 9.09
N ASP A 35 -15.53 4.29 10.11
CA ASP A 35 -16.43 4.05 11.21
C ASP A 35 -16.01 4.94 12.39
N PRO A 36 -16.83 5.93 12.77
CA PRO A 36 -16.52 6.78 13.91
C PRO A 36 -16.69 6.04 15.25
N TYR A 37 -17.23 4.83 15.31
CA TYR A 37 -17.25 4.02 16.54
C TYR A 37 -16.02 3.12 16.68
N SER A 38 -15.29 2.91 15.59
CA SER A 38 -14.04 2.16 15.58
C SER A 38 -12.86 3.06 15.98
N ASP A 39 -11.85 2.45 16.58
CA ASP A 39 -10.64 3.15 17.01
C ASP A 39 -9.78 3.62 15.83
N GLY A 40 -9.01 4.67 16.09
CA GLY A 40 -8.07 5.25 15.14
C GLY A 40 -8.66 6.34 14.25
N SER A 41 -7.77 6.99 13.50
CA SER A 41 -8.17 8.04 12.55
C SER A 41 -8.71 7.45 11.27
N TRP A 42 -9.52 8.20 10.54
CA TRP A 42 -10.04 7.78 9.23
C TRP A 42 -8.93 7.32 8.26
N ARG A 43 -7.73 7.93 8.31
CA ARG A 43 -6.59 7.49 7.49
C ARG A 43 -6.06 6.12 7.88
N LYS A 44 -5.97 5.82 9.18
CA LYS A 44 -5.57 4.49 9.67
C LYS A 44 -6.57 3.41 9.24
N GLN A 45 -7.87 3.74 9.21
CA GLN A 45 -8.89 2.81 8.73
C GLN A 45 -8.81 2.62 7.21
N VAL A 46 -8.53 3.68 6.45
CA VAL A 46 -8.31 3.59 5.00
C VAL A 46 -7.06 2.78 4.65
N GLU A 47 -5.99 2.91 5.42
CA GLU A 47 -4.79 2.08 5.30
C GLU A 47 -5.08 0.59 5.51
N LYS A 48 -5.95 0.27 6.49
CA LYS A 48 -6.39 -1.11 6.78
C LYS A 48 -7.45 -1.65 5.81
N CYS A 49 -7.92 -0.86 4.84
CA CYS A 49 -8.93 -1.31 3.90
C CYS A 49 -8.35 -2.34 2.93
N THR A 50 -8.94 -3.53 2.90
CA THR A 50 -8.51 -4.68 2.07
C THR A 50 -9.31 -4.82 0.77
N SER A 51 -10.10 -3.81 0.39
CA SER A 51 -10.91 -3.83 -0.84
C SER A 51 -10.02 -3.59 -2.07
N ILE A 52 -9.30 -4.63 -2.50
CA ILE A 52 -8.36 -4.57 -3.64
C ILE A 52 -9.08 -4.21 -4.95
N ASN A 53 -10.35 -4.61 -5.09
CA ASN A 53 -11.17 -4.29 -6.27
C ASN A 53 -11.72 -2.86 -6.27
N CYS A 54 -11.38 -2.03 -5.28
CA CYS A 54 -11.80 -0.64 -5.24
C CYS A 54 -11.09 0.14 -6.37
N PRO A 55 -11.80 0.91 -7.21
CA PRO A 55 -11.19 1.67 -8.30
C PRO A 55 -10.25 2.78 -7.81
N LEU A 56 -10.30 3.12 -6.52
CA LEU A 56 -9.41 4.12 -5.92
C LEU A 56 -8.24 3.49 -5.15
N PHE A 57 -8.09 2.16 -5.14
CA PHE A 57 -7.16 1.43 -4.26
C PHE A 57 -5.74 2.01 -4.27
N ASP A 58 -5.21 2.30 -5.47
CA ASP A 58 -3.84 2.80 -5.68
C ASP A 58 -3.64 4.27 -5.32
N VAL A 59 -4.72 5.05 -5.30
CA VAL A 59 -4.69 6.50 -5.05
C VAL A 59 -5.20 6.88 -3.67
N ARG A 60 -5.39 5.90 -2.78
CA ARG A 60 -5.91 6.12 -1.43
C ARG A 60 -4.98 7.00 -0.59
N PRO A 61 -5.53 7.80 0.33
CA PRO A 61 -4.75 8.58 1.27
C PRO A 61 -4.13 7.67 2.34
N LEU A 62 -2.89 7.26 2.10
CA LEU A 62 -2.07 6.60 3.11
C LEU A 62 -1.46 7.63 4.07
N PRO A 63 -1.24 7.29 5.35
CA PRO A 63 -0.42 8.12 6.22
C PRO A 63 0.99 8.23 5.59
N GLY A 64 1.52 9.45 5.52
CA GLY A 64 2.88 9.64 5.03
C GLY A 64 3.86 8.94 5.97
N ILE A 65 4.69 8.05 5.42
CA ILE A 65 5.85 7.55 6.13
C ILE A 65 6.78 8.74 6.30
N SER A 66 6.94 9.24 7.53
CA SER A 66 8.09 10.06 7.89
C SER A 66 9.29 9.11 7.92
N THR A 67 10.02 9.02 6.82
CA THR A 67 11.29 8.29 6.76
C THR A 67 12.33 9.05 7.58
N SER A 68 12.31 8.88 8.91
CA SER A 68 13.55 8.79 9.67
C SER A 68 13.83 7.29 9.77
N THR A 69 14.79 6.83 8.97
CA THR A 69 15.69 5.69 9.19
C THR A 69 15.19 4.66 10.21
N GLU A 70 14.75 3.46 9.80
CA GLU A 70 15.65 2.31 9.59
C GLU A 70 15.01 1.35 8.57
N VAL A 71 15.63 1.22 7.39
CA VAL A 71 15.40 0.08 6.49
C VAL A 71 16.35 -1.02 6.91
N SER A 72 15.89 -1.88 7.83
CA SER A 72 16.38 -3.25 8.02
C SER A 72 15.16 -4.13 7.74
N SER A 73 15.08 -4.99 6.73
CA SER A 73 16.13 -5.77 6.08
C SER A 73 15.70 -6.06 4.64
N LEU A 74 16.56 -5.70 3.67
CA LEU A 74 16.55 -6.31 2.35
C LEU A 74 17.07 -7.75 2.51
N SER A 75 16.27 -8.74 2.14
CA SER A 75 16.77 -10.07 1.77
C SER A 75 16.76 -10.20 0.26
N THR A 76 17.71 -9.55 -0.40
CA THR A 76 18.12 -9.90 -1.77
C THR A 76 19.10 -11.06 -1.67
N GLY A 77 18.61 -12.29 -1.78
CA GLY A 77 19.41 -13.47 -2.07
C GLY A 77 19.24 -13.84 -3.53
N SER A 78 20.06 -13.25 -4.40
CA SER A 78 20.29 -13.74 -5.76
C SER A 78 21.26 -14.91 -5.65
N GLU A 79 20.79 -16.16 -5.76
CA GLU A 79 21.69 -17.30 -5.90
C GLU A 79 22.12 -17.40 -7.37
N MET A 80 23.36 -16.97 -7.58
CA MET A 80 24.18 -16.99 -8.78
C MET A 80 24.21 -18.36 -9.48
N ALA A 81 24.12 -18.32 -10.82
CA ALA A 81 24.37 -19.46 -11.67
C ALA A 81 25.81 -19.97 -11.49
N GLN A 82 25.97 -21.26 -11.19
CA GLN A 82 27.26 -21.94 -11.24
C GLN A 82 27.62 -22.22 -12.70
N ILE A 83 28.61 -21.49 -13.21
CA ILE A 83 29.45 -21.94 -14.32
C ILE A 83 30.67 -22.56 -13.65
N ASP A 84 30.75 -23.88 -13.65
CA ASP A 84 32.01 -24.58 -13.43
C ASP A 84 32.29 -25.52 -14.60
N ALA A 85 33.52 -25.38 -15.07
CA ALA A 85 34.09 -25.98 -16.26
C ALA A 85 34.16 -27.51 -16.16
N ILE A 86 33.78 -28.18 -17.24
CA ILE A 86 34.42 -29.43 -17.66
C ILE A 86 34.75 -29.29 -19.14
N SER A 87 35.86 -28.60 -19.42
CA SER A 87 36.73 -28.96 -20.53
C SER A 87 37.61 -30.10 -20.01
N ASP A 88 37.45 -31.29 -20.60
CA ASP A 88 38.52 -32.26 -20.90
C ASP A 88 37.97 -33.68 -20.94
N GLN A 89 37.60 -34.14 -22.13
CA GLN A 89 38.12 -35.40 -22.69
C GLN A 89 37.57 -35.63 -24.10
N PHE A 90 38.27 -35.04 -25.08
CA PHE A 90 38.67 -35.88 -26.21
C PHE A 90 39.49 -37.03 -25.63
N HIS A 91 39.18 -38.28 -26.00
CA HIS A 91 40.13 -39.35 -26.35
C HIS A 91 39.34 -40.63 -26.73
N GLY A 92 39.54 -41.10 -27.97
CA GLY A 92 39.18 -42.44 -28.46
C GLY A 92 37.84 -42.48 -29.19
N GLY A 93 37.73 -42.71 -30.50
CA GLY A 93 38.57 -43.51 -31.38
C GLY A 93 37.85 -44.84 -31.68
N VAL A 94 37.88 -45.22 -32.97
CA VAL A 94 37.65 -46.57 -33.54
C VAL A 94 36.20 -47.09 -33.46
N VAL A 95 35.53 -47.63 -34.48
CA VAL A 95 35.82 -48.16 -35.83
C VAL A 95 34.57 -47.99 -36.69
#